data_AF-A0A437UPF4-F1
#
_entry.id   AF-A0A437UPF4-F1
#
_cell.length_a   1.000
_cell.length_b   1.000
_cell.length_c   1.000
_cell.angle_alpha   90.00
_cell.angle_beta   90.00
_cell.angle_gamma   90.00
#
_symmetry.space_group_name_H-M   'P 1'
#
loop_
_entity.id
_entity.type
_entity.pdbx_description
1 polymer ?
#
loop_
_entity_poly.entity_id
_entity_poly.type
_entity_poly.pdbx_seq_one_letter_code
_entity_poly.pdbx_strand_id
1 'polypeptide(L)'
;MLEVTGFVKDQYSDIPHKKMLANTTYEKGFHFKVFVDYDDISDQAMPIETSDSVIVNAINKKYDTDFYKNRNQTYLNQIKIKKVLHEFSELMHLVNDEIFNYQFIEANEVYDQGLYLASGCVYGVAIERLLWLLIERNSQNVNSGETELMFMVNHLIKNNIVDRTDENRLKNAARFRNQTAHTNSYSLKLDCDILRSTLDYMVTKYFISTPQNLI
;
A
#
# COMPACT_ATOMS: atom_id res chain seq x y z
N MET A 1 2.59 9.47 -7.51
CA MET A 1 2.42 8.02 -7.72
C MET A 1 1.13 7.73 -8.50
N LEU A 2 1.16 6.81 -9.46
CA LEU A 2 -0.01 6.37 -10.25
C LEU A 2 -0.28 4.88 -10.04
N GLU A 3 -1.55 4.50 -10.01
CA GLU A 3 -2.00 3.14 -10.21
C GLU A 3 -2.24 2.94 -11.71
N VAL A 4 -1.60 1.93 -12.29
CA VAL A 4 -1.78 1.54 -13.68
C VAL A 4 -2.33 0.13 -13.72
N THR A 5 -3.49 -0.02 -14.34
CA THR A 5 -4.14 -1.31 -14.58
C THR A 5 -4.33 -1.55 -16.06
N GLY A 6 -4.17 -2.80 -16.48
CA GLY A 6 -4.20 -3.11 -17.89
C GLY A 6 -4.04 -4.58 -18.19
N PHE A 7 -3.64 -4.85 -19.42
CA PHE A 7 -3.35 -6.17 -19.93
C PHE A 7 -1.98 -6.15 -20.61
N VAL A 8 -1.18 -7.18 -20.35
CA VAL A 8 0.17 -7.34 -20.93
C VAL A 8 0.28 -8.72 -21.56
N LYS A 9 0.89 -8.77 -22.74
CA LYS A 9 1.28 -10.01 -23.42
C LYS A 9 2.43 -9.76 -24.39
N ASP A 10 3.01 -10.83 -24.89
CA ASP A 10 3.89 -10.76 -26.04
C ASP A 10 3.12 -10.45 -27.33
N GLN A 11 3.77 -9.67 -28.19
CA GLN A 11 3.26 -9.37 -29.51
C GLN A 11 3.43 -10.55 -30.48
N TYR A 12 4.45 -11.39 -30.26
CA TYR A 12 4.80 -12.52 -31.11
C TYR A 12 5.06 -13.77 -30.27
N SER A 13 4.78 -14.95 -30.83
CA SER A 13 4.89 -16.24 -30.14
C SER A 13 6.30 -16.65 -29.75
N ASP A 14 7.30 -16.18 -30.51
CA ASP A 14 8.65 -16.75 -30.46
C ASP A 14 9.64 -15.89 -29.67
N ILE A 15 9.13 -15.06 -28.77
CA ILE A 15 9.96 -14.17 -27.96
C ILE A 15 10.62 -14.98 -26.84
N PRO A 16 11.96 -14.92 -26.69
CA PRO A 16 12.65 -15.72 -25.70
C PRO A 16 12.52 -15.11 -24.30
N HIS A 17 12.02 -15.92 -23.36
CA HIS A 17 11.90 -15.60 -21.94
C HIS A 17 12.76 -16.53 -21.08
N LYS A 18 13.35 -15.99 -20.02
CA LYS A 18 14.09 -16.75 -19.00
C LYS A 18 13.20 -17.21 -17.86
N LYS A 19 12.06 -16.55 -17.65
CA LYS A 19 11.11 -16.87 -16.59
C LYS A 19 9.87 -17.54 -17.15
N MET A 20 9.21 -18.38 -16.36
CA MET A 20 7.92 -18.99 -16.72
C MET A 20 6.80 -18.38 -15.87
N LEU A 21 5.64 -18.15 -16.48
CA LEU A 21 4.44 -17.68 -15.78
C LEU A 21 3.69 -18.87 -15.19
N ALA A 22 3.25 -18.76 -13.93
CA ALA A 22 2.64 -19.88 -13.21
C ALA A 22 1.28 -20.32 -13.80
N ASN A 23 0.48 -19.37 -14.30
CA ASN A 23 -0.93 -19.61 -14.62
C ASN A 23 -1.31 -19.22 -16.07
N THR A 24 -0.33 -18.82 -16.89
CA THR A 24 -0.56 -18.37 -18.28
C THR A 24 0.74 -18.52 -19.09
N THR A 25 0.76 -18.03 -20.33
CA THR A 25 1.96 -17.89 -21.14
C THR A 25 2.16 -16.42 -21.50
N TYR A 26 3.37 -16.03 -21.92
CA TYR A 26 3.62 -14.65 -22.34
C TYR A 26 2.75 -14.26 -23.55
N GLU A 27 2.49 -15.20 -24.47
CA GLU A 27 1.56 -15.01 -25.59
C GLU A 27 0.10 -14.77 -25.16
N LYS A 28 -0.36 -15.52 -24.17
CA LYS A 28 -1.73 -15.40 -23.65
C LYS A 28 -1.88 -14.20 -22.74
N GLY A 29 -0.81 -13.75 -22.10
CA GLY A 29 -0.78 -12.58 -21.24
C GLY A 29 -1.60 -12.72 -19.97
N PHE A 30 -1.71 -11.60 -19.26
CA PHE A 30 -2.54 -11.46 -18.07
C PHE A 30 -2.91 -10.00 -17.80
N HIS A 31 -3.93 -9.82 -16.94
CA HIS A 31 -4.28 -8.52 -16.41
C HIS A 31 -3.36 -8.13 -15.25
N PHE A 32 -2.86 -6.89 -15.27
CA PHE A 32 -1.95 -6.38 -14.24
C PHE A 32 -2.56 -5.19 -13.49
N LYS A 33 -2.05 -4.98 -12.28
CA LYS A 33 -2.19 -3.77 -11.46
C LYS A 33 -0.82 -3.45 -10.89
N VAL A 34 -0.23 -2.31 -11.23
CA VAL A 34 1.08 -1.87 -10.75
C VAL A 34 1.04 -0.43 -10.28
N PHE A 35 1.95 -0.07 -9.39
CA PHE A 35 2.15 1.31 -8.96
C PHE A 35 3.45 1.84 -9.53
N VAL A 36 3.41 3.06 -10.07
CA VAL A 36 4.58 3.72 -10.64
C VAL A 36 4.76 5.08 -9.96
N ASP A 37 6.01 5.40 -9.60
CA ASP A 37 6.34 6.62 -8.86
C ASP A 37 6.48 7.82 -9.80
N TYR A 38 5.37 8.16 -10.45
CA TYR A 38 5.22 9.30 -11.33
C TYR A 38 3.92 10.03 -10.99
N ASP A 39 3.81 11.28 -11.39
CA ASP A 39 2.59 12.09 -11.22
C ASP A 39 1.72 12.12 -12.47
N ASP A 40 2.36 11.92 -13.62
CA ASP A 40 1.76 11.75 -14.94
C ASP A 40 2.71 10.93 -15.82
N ILE A 41 2.17 9.99 -16.59
CA ILE A 41 2.90 9.16 -17.58
C ILE A 41 2.21 9.20 -18.95
N SER A 42 1.32 10.17 -19.16
CA SER A 42 0.67 10.42 -20.44
C SER A 42 1.69 10.86 -21.49
N ASP A 43 1.27 10.78 -22.75
CA ASP A 43 2.07 11.21 -23.91
C ASP A 43 2.39 12.72 -23.89
N GLN A 44 1.69 13.49 -23.06
CA GLN A 44 2.01 14.91 -22.80
C GLN A 44 3.15 15.08 -21.80
N ALA A 45 3.29 14.15 -20.85
CA ALA A 45 4.31 14.20 -19.80
C ALA A 45 5.62 13.53 -20.23
N MET A 46 5.57 12.45 -21.02
CA MET A 46 6.76 11.76 -21.51
C MET A 46 6.49 11.00 -22.81
N PRO A 47 7.55 10.67 -23.59
CA PRO A 47 7.39 9.80 -24.74
C PRO A 47 6.78 8.46 -24.34
N ILE A 48 5.89 7.99 -25.21
CA ILE A 48 5.21 6.71 -25.12
C ILE A 48 6.13 5.54 -24.75
N GLU A 49 7.31 5.45 -25.38
CA GLU A 49 8.26 4.35 -25.16
C GLU A 49 8.84 4.39 -23.73
N THR A 50 8.94 5.59 -23.16
CA THR A 50 9.39 5.80 -21.79
C THR A 50 8.32 5.39 -20.81
N SER A 51 7.06 5.80 -21.04
CA SER A 51 5.90 5.40 -20.23
C SER A 51 5.72 3.88 -20.20
N ASP A 52 5.76 3.23 -21.36
CA ASP A 52 5.69 1.77 -21.46
C ASP A 52 6.84 1.08 -20.75
N SER A 53 8.07 1.58 -20.90
CA SER A 53 9.23 1.03 -20.20
C SER A 53 9.08 1.10 -18.68
N VAL A 54 8.52 2.20 -18.15
CA VAL A 54 8.23 2.38 -16.73
C VAL A 54 7.22 1.33 -16.26
N ILE A 55 6.12 1.15 -17.00
CA ILE A 55 5.06 0.20 -16.63
C ILE A 55 5.55 -1.25 -16.71
N VAL A 56 6.25 -1.63 -17.79
CA VAL A 56 6.80 -2.98 -17.97
C VAL A 56 7.81 -3.32 -16.86
N ASN A 57 8.64 -2.36 -16.43
CA ASN A 57 9.53 -2.58 -15.29
C ASN A 57 8.76 -2.87 -14.00
N ALA A 58 7.69 -2.12 -13.73
CA ALA A 58 6.86 -2.33 -12.56
C ALA A 58 6.15 -3.69 -12.61
N ILE A 59 5.68 -4.13 -13.79
CA ILE A 59 5.11 -5.46 -14.01
C ILE A 59 6.14 -6.54 -13.72
N ASN A 60 7.31 -6.46 -14.36
CA ASN A 60 8.40 -7.44 -14.20
C ASN A 60 8.86 -7.58 -12.75
N LYS A 61 8.94 -6.46 -12.02
CA LYS A 61 9.26 -6.46 -10.59
C LYS A 61 8.15 -7.12 -9.77
N LYS A 62 6.89 -6.73 -9.96
CA LYS A 62 5.77 -7.17 -9.13
C LYS A 62 5.39 -8.64 -9.34
N TYR A 63 5.37 -9.08 -10.59
CA TYR A 63 4.87 -10.39 -10.99
C TYR A 63 5.99 -11.40 -11.27
N ASP A 64 7.24 -11.02 -11.00
CA ASP A 64 8.43 -11.83 -11.30
C ASP A 64 8.48 -12.29 -12.77
N THR A 65 8.26 -11.37 -13.70
CA THR A 65 8.28 -11.64 -15.16
C THR A 65 9.50 -11.01 -15.83
N ASP A 66 9.66 -11.24 -17.13
CA ASP A 66 10.72 -10.63 -17.94
C ASP A 66 10.23 -10.17 -19.34
N PHE A 67 9.06 -9.52 -19.39
CA PHE A 67 8.60 -8.80 -20.58
C PHE A 67 9.63 -7.77 -21.06
N TYR A 68 9.73 -7.61 -22.37
CA TYR A 68 10.63 -6.65 -22.98
C TYR A 68 10.06 -5.24 -22.85
N LYS A 69 10.92 -4.27 -22.56
CA LYS A 69 10.51 -2.87 -22.38
C LYS A 69 10.12 -2.18 -23.70
N ASN A 70 10.39 -2.82 -24.84
CA ASN A 70 10.11 -2.24 -26.14
C ASN A 70 8.72 -2.67 -26.66
N ARG A 71 8.07 -1.74 -27.36
CA ARG A 71 6.73 -1.92 -27.94
C ARG A 71 6.65 -2.95 -29.06
N ASN A 72 7.78 -3.29 -29.68
CA ASN A 72 7.80 -4.24 -30.79
C ASN A 72 7.69 -5.69 -30.30
N GLN A 73 7.97 -5.95 -29.02
CA GLN A 73 7.97 -7.29 -28.44
C GLN A 73 6.87 -7.45 -27.41
N THR A 74 6.52 -6.39 -26.68
CA THR A 74 5.49 -6.44 -25.65
C THR A 74 4.30 -5.56 -26.03
N TYR A 75 3.12 -6.19 -26.08
CA TYR A 75 1.85 -5.51 -26.19
C TYR A 75 1.37 -5.09 -24.80
N LEU A 76 1.18 -3.78 -24.64
CA LEU A 76 0.68 -3.17 -23.42
C LEU A 76 -0.63 -2.44 -23.71
N ASN A 77 -1.73 -2.88 -23.09
CA ASN A 77 -3.00 -2.17 -23.13
C ASN A 77 -3.33 -1.65 -21.73
N GLN A 78 -3.26 -0.33 -21.55
CA GLN A 78 -3.56 0.32 -20.29
C GLN A 78 -5.05 0.61 -20.24
N ILE A 79 -5.80 -0.19 -19.48
CA ILE A 79 -7.26 -0.08 -19.44
C ILE A 79 -7.66 1.08 -18.52
N LYS A 80 -6.87 1.38 -17.47
CA LYS A 80 -7.07 2.56 -16.59
C LYS A 80 -5.76 3.03 -15.96
N ILE A 81 -5.50 4.33 -16.04
CA ILE A 81 -4.52 5.04 -15.20
C ILE A 81 -5.34 5.80 -14.15
N LYS A 82 -5.14 5.49 -12.86
CA LYS A 82 -5.72 6.24 -11.75
C LYS A 82 -4.59 7.00 -11.07
N LYS A 83 -4.72 8.32 -10.97
CA LYS A 83 -3.86 9.11 -10.10
C LYS A 83 -4.12 8.64 -8.67
N VAL A 84 -3.11 8.03 -8.04
CA VAL A 84 -3.16 7.86 -6.59
C VAL A 84 -3.03 9.29 -6.08
N LEU A 85 -4.06 9.75 -5.37
CA LEU A 85 -4.10 11.11 -4.86
C LEU A 85 -2.75 11.42 -4.19
N HIS A 86 -2.12 12.50 -4.68
CA HIS A 86 -0.81 12.99 -4.26
C HIS A 86 -0.76 13.22 -2.75
N GLU A 87 -1.94 13.40 -2.13
CA GLU A 87 -2.18 13.58 -0.69
C GLU A 87 -1.56 12.50 0.21
N PHE A 88 -1.26 11.30 -0.31
CA PHE A 88 -0.73 10.20 0.52
C PHE A 88 0.76 9.92 0.33
N SER A 89 1.38 10.50 -0.70
CA SER A 89 2.76 10.20 -1.07
C SER A 89 3.71 10.47 0.11
N GLU A 90 3.55 11.61 0.78
CA GLU A 90 4.33 12.01 1.94
C GLU A 90 4.21 11.01 3.10
N LEU A 91 2.99 10.60 3.46
CA LEU A 91 2.78 9.62 4.53
C LEU A 91 3.44 8.28 4.21
N MET A 92 3.27 7.79 2.98
CA MET A 92 3.86 6.52 2.54
C MET A 92 5.38 6.57 2.52
N HIS A 93 5.98 7.70 2.15
CA HIS A 93 7.43 7.89 2.19
C HIS A 93 7.98 7.92 3.63
N LEU A 94 7.27 8.52 4.58
CA LEU A 94 7.68 8.54 5.99
C LEU A 94 7.67 7.14 6.63
N VAL A 95 6.68 6.32 6.28
CA VAL A 95 6.60 4.95 6.79
C VAL A 95 7.62 4.04 6.10
N ASN A 96 7.81 4.19 4.79
CA ASN A 96 8.73 3.42 3.95
C ASN A 96 8.58 1.90 4.15
N ASP A 97 7.34 1.40 4.06
CA ASP A 97 7.02 -0.02 4.21
C ASP A 97 6.03 -0.46 3.12
N GLU A 98 6.40 -1.49 2.35
CA GLU A 98 5.59 -1.95 1.21
C GLU A 98 4.22 -2.50 1.63
N ILE A 99 4.15 -3.19 2.78
CA ILE A 99 2.91 -3.76 3.31
C ILE A 99 1.97 -2.62 3.74
N PHE A 100 2.47 -1.66 4.51
CA PHE A 100 1.71 -0.47 4.91
C PHE A 100 1.17 0.27 3.69
N ASN A 101 2.03 0.57 2.72
CA ASN A 101 1.64 1.32 1.51
C ASN A 101 0.53 0.61 0.74
N TYR A 102 0.65 -0.71 0.55
CA TYR A 102 -0.38 -1.52 -0.10
C TYR A 102 -1.73 -1.42 0.61
N GLN A 103 -1.75 -1.66 1.93
CA GLN A 103 -2.98 -1.64 2.73
C GLN A 103 -3.60 -0.23 2.74
N PHE A 104 -2.77 0.80 2.90
CA PHE A 104 -3.27 2.19 2.93
C PHE A 104 -3.89 2.61 1.60
N ILE A 105 -3.30 2.22 0.47
CA ILE A 105 -3.87 2.46 -0.87
C ILE A 105 -5.20 1.72 -1.03
N GLU A 106 -5.24 0.42 -0.73
CA GLU A 106 -6.47 -0.36 -0.85
C GLU A 106 -7.60 0.19 0.02
N ALA A 107 -7.28 0.60 1.26
CA ALA A 107 -8.27 1.16 2.17
C ALA A 107 -8.92 2.44 1.60
N ASN A 108 -8.12 3.31 0.97
CA ASN A 108 -8.60 4.52 0.32
C ASN A 108 -9.38 4.22 -0.98
N GLU A 109 -8.92 3.26 -1.80
CA GLU A 109 -9.63 2.87 -3.03
C GLU A 109 -11.03 2.32 -2.76
N VAL A 110 -11.17 1.54 -1.69
CA VAL A 110 -12.44 0.95 -1.27
C VAL A 110 -13.31 2.01 -0.58
N TYR A 111 -12.70 2.95 0.14
CA TYR A 111 -13.38 4.13 0.70
C TYR A 111 -14.03 4.98 -0.40
N ASP A 112 -13.29 5.29 -1.48
CA ASP A 112 -13.77 6.08 -2.61
C ASP A 112 -14.99 5.46 -3.30
N GLN A 113 -15.11 4.13 -3.24
CA GLN A 113 -16.23 3.36 -3.79
C GLN A 113 -17.44 3.31 -2.84
N GLY A 114 -17.36 3.92 -1.66
CA GLY A 114 -18.42 3.90 -0.65
C GLY A 114 -18.53 2.57 0.11
N LEU A 115 -17.55 1.67 -0.04
CA LEU A 115 -17.53 0.36 0.60
C LEU A 115 -16.90 0.43 2.01
N TYR A 116 -17.52 1.19 2.90
CA TYR A 116 -16.92 1.60 4.18
C TYR A 116 -16.57 0.44 5.13
N LEU A 117 -17.33 -0.66 5.13
CA LEU A 117 -16.98 -1.83 5.96
C LEU A 117 -15.64 -2.44 5.51
N ALA A 118 -15.48 -2.65 4.21
CA ALA A 118 -14.24 -3.19 3.65
C ALA A 118 -13.08 -2.20 3.84
N SER A 119 -13.33 -0.90 3.63
CA SER A 119 -12.33 0.15 3.89
C SER A 119 -11.87 0.16 5.36
N GLY A 120 -12.81 0.09 6.31
CA GLY A 120 -12.50 0.03 7.74
C GLY A 120 -11.65 -1.19 8.13
N CYS A 121 -11.93 -2.36 7.55
CA CYS A 121 -11.10 -3.55 7.74
C CYS A 121 -9.65 -3.31 7.28
N VAL A 122 -9.46 -2.79 6.07
CA VAL A 122 -8.13 -2.58 5.48
C VAL A 122 -7.37 -1.47 6.23
N TYR A 123 -8.06 -0.38 6.62
CA TYR A 123 -7.45 0.63 7.50
C TYR A 123 -7.01 0.04 8.85
N GLY A 124 -7.79 -0.89 9.42
CA GLY A 124 -7.42 -1.61 10.63
C GLY A 124 -6.09 -2.35 10.48
N VAL A 125 -5.90 -3.06 9.36
CA VAL A 125 -4.65 -3.76 9.04
C VAL A 125 -3.48 -2.77 8.87
N ALA A 126 -3.71 -1.63 8.21
CA ALA A 126 -2.70 -0.59 8.08
C ALA A 126 -2.25 -0.03 9.45
N ILE A 127 -3.18 0.15 10.40
CA ILE A 127 -2.85 0.57 11.78
C ILE A 127 -2.04 -0.51 12.49
N GLU A 128 -2.42 -1.79 12.38
CA GLU A 128 -1.64 -2.89 12.97
C GLU A 128 -0.20 -2.89 12.47
N ARG A 129 -0.02 -2.77 11.15
CA ARG A 129 1.31 -2.70 10.55
C ARG A 129 2.11 -1.52 11.08
N LEU A 130 1.48 -0.35 11.20
CA LEU A 130 2.12 0.85 11.73
C LEU A 130 2.62 0.67 13.17
N LEU A 131 1.81 0.06 14.04
CA LEU A 131 2.20 -0.22 15.43
C LEU A 131 3.34 -1.23 15.50
N TRP A 132 3.32 -2.25 14.64
CA TRP A 132 4.39 -3.24 14.54
C TRP A 132 5.73 -2.60 14.13
N LEU A 133 5.70 -1.71 13.13
CA LEU A 133 6.88 -0.96 12.69
C LEU A 133 7.45 -0.07 13.81
N LEU A 134 6.60 0.53 14.66
CA LEU A 134 7.08 1.30 15.83
C LEU A 134 7.78 0.41 16.86
N ILE A 135 7.25 -0.78 17.10
CA ILE A 135 7.87 -1.77 18.00
C ILE A 135 9.25 -2.17 17.45
N GLU A 136 9.34 -2.54 16.16
CA GLU A 136 10.61 -2.90 15.49
C GLU A 136 11.64 -1.77 15.54
N ARG A 137 11.25 -0.55 15.15
CA ARG A 137 12.14 0.61 15.11
C ARG A 137 12.73 0.95 16.49
N ASN A 138 12.03 0.59 17.56
CA ASN A 138 12.48 0.81 18.94
C ASN A 138 13.08 -0.45 19.58
N SER A 139 13.46 -1.44 18.76
CA SER A 139 14.12 -2.69 19.18
C SER A 139 13.38 -3.42 20.30
N GLN A 140 12.05 -3.30 20.33
CA GLN A 140 11.20 -4.03 21.26
C GLN A 140 10.79 -5.36 20.63
N ASN A 141 10.72 -6.40 21.46
CA ASN A 141 10.21 -7.70 21.05
C ASN A 141 8.78 -7.88 21.56
N VAL A 142 7.89 -8.21 20.63
CA VAL A 142 6.54 -8.72 20.95
C VAL A 142 6.47 -10.15 20.42
N ASN A 143 5.93 -11.08 21.22
CA ASN A 143 5.76 -12.45 20.76
C ASN A 143 4.79 -12.46 19.57
N SER A 144 5.09 -13.26 18.54
CA SER A 144 4.33 -13.29 17.28
C SER A 144 2.85 -13.70 17.42
N GLY A 145 2.41 -14.13 18.61
CA GLY A 145 1.01 -14.43 18.93
C GLY A 145 0.23 -13.26 19.56
N GLU A 146 0.90 -12.15 19.90
CA GLU A 146 0.31 -10.98 20.58
C GLU A 146 0.10 -9.82 19.59
N THR A 147 -0.51 -10.12 18.43
CA THR A 147 -0.80 -9.13 17.38
C THR A 147 -2.10 -8.37 17.60
N GLU A 148 -2.76 -8.57 18.74
CA GLU A 148 -3.96 -7.81 19.08
C GLU A 148 -3.62 -6.33 19.20
N LEU A 149 -4.34 -5.49 18.45
CA LEU A 149 -4.09 -4.05 18.38
C LEU A 149 -4.02 -3.42 19.78
N MET A 150 -4.90 -3.83 20.70
CA MET A 150 -4.90 -3.36 22.09
C MET A 150 -3.61 -3.72 22.85
N PHE A 151 -3.07 -4.92 22.62
CA PHE A 151 -1.82 -5.34 23.23
C PHE A 151 -0.66 -4.46 22.75
N MET A 152 -0.54 -4.26 21.44
CA MET A 152 0.51 -3.42 20.86
C MET A 152 0.45 -1.98 21.37
N VAL A 153 -0.76 -1.41 21.50
CA VAL A 153 -0.96 -0.08 22.08
C VAL A 153 -0.46 -0.03 23.51
N ASN A 154 -0.86 -0.97 24.37
CA ASN A 154 -0.42 -1.01 25.76
C ASN A 154 1.11 -1.18 25.87
N HIS A 155 1.70 -1.99 24.99
CA HIS A 155 3.14 -2.20 24.92
C HIS A 155 3.88 -0.90 24.56
N LEU A 156 3.43 -0.19 23.53
CA LEU A 156 4.03 1.07 23.08
C LEU A 156 3.94 2.17 24.14
N ILE A 157 2.80 2.28 24.84
CA ILE A 157 2.63 3.22 25.96
C ILE A 157 3.54 2.87 27.14
N LYS A 158 3.58 1.59 27.55
CA LYS A 158 4.39 1.13 28.68
C LYS A 158 5.88 1.40 28.48
N ASN A 159 6.35 1.32 27.24
CA ASN A 159 7.74 1.56 26.88
C ASN A 159 8.05 3.01 26.47
N ASN A 160 7.09 3.95 26.64
CA ASN A 160 7.23 5.37 26.28
C ASN A 160 7.61 5.61 24.79
N ILE A 161 7.20 4.71 23.90
CA ILE A 161 7.37 4.87 22.45
C ILE A 161 6.25 5.75 21.88
N VAL A 162 5.06 5.65 22.47
CA VAL A 162 3.89 6.48 22.16
C VAL A 162 3.47 7.21 23.43
N ASP A 163 3.09 8.48 23.27
CA ASP A 163 2.62 9.31 24.37
C ASP A 163 1.29 8.79 24.93
N ARG A 164 1.17 8.84 26.27
CA ARG A 164 -0.07 8.44 26.97
C ARG A 164 -1.30 9.25 26.55
N THR A 165 -1.11 10.48 26.06
CA THR A 165 -2.20 11.30 25.52
C THR A 165 -2.86 10.69 24.28
N ASP A 166 -2.12 9.85 23.55
CA ASP A 166 -2.57 9.24 22.29
C ASP A 166 -3.21 7.87 22.50
N GLU A 167 -3.19 7.37 23.73
CA GLU A 167 -3.76 6.08 24.14
C GLU A 167 -5.23 5.96 23.70
N ASN A 168 -6.04 6.98 23.97
CA ASN A 168 -7.46 6.97 23.61
C ASN A 168 -7.69 6.94 22.10
N ARG A 169 -6.84 7.61 21.32
CA ARG A 169 -6.92 7.59 19.84
C ARG A 169 -6.68 6.18 19.31
N LEU A 170 -5.61 5.54 19.78
CA LEU A 170 -5.25 4.19 19.37
C LEU A 170 -6.23 3.12 19.88
N LYS A 171 -6.75 3.27 21.11
CA LYS A 171 -7.80 2.38 21.64
C LYS A 171 -9.09 2.47 20.83
N ASN A 172 -9.46 3.68 20.39
CA ASN A 172 -10.62 3.85 19.52
C ASN A 172 -10.40 3.16 18.17
N ALA A 173 -9.22 3.32 17.55
CA ALA A 173 -8.87 2.60 16.33
C ALA A 173 -8.91 1.07 16.50
N ALA A 174 -8.38 0.55 17.60
CA ALA A 174 -8.46 -0.88 17.95
C ALA A 174 -9.91 -1.37 18.02
N ARG A 175 -10.78 -0.58 18.66
CA ARG A 175 -12.20 -0.89 18.78
C ARG A 175 -12.88 -0.93 17.42
N PHE A 176 -12.60 0.03 16.54
CA PHE A 176 -13.17 0.06 15.19
C PHE A 176 -12.70 -1.12 14.35
N ARG A 177 -11.40 -1.46 14.35
CA ARG A 177 -10.88 -2.66 13.68
C ARG A 177 -11.59 -3.92 14.17
N ASN A 178 -11.74 -4.09 15.48
CA ASN A 178 -12.41 -5.26 16.03
C ASN A 178 -13.89 -5.31 15.64
N GLN A 179 -14.56 -4.15 15.62
CA GLN A 179 -15.93 -4.05 15.13
C GLN A 179 -16.02 -4.49 13.66
N THR A 180 -15.16 -3.97 12.77
CA THR A 180 -15.21 -4.27 11.33
C THR A 180 -14.88 -5.74 11.00
N ALA A 181 -14.10 -6.42 11.86
CA ALA A 181 -13.70 -7.81 11.67
C ALA A 181 -14.83 -8.84 11.92
N HIS A 182 -15.97 -8.44 12.49
CA HIS A 182 -17.11 -9.33 12.71
C HIS A 182 -18.11 -9.31 11.54
N THR A 183 -18.60 -10.49 11.15
CA THR A 183 -19.47 -10.71 9.98
C THR A 183 -20.83 -10.00 10.01
N ASN A 184 -21.28 -9.53 11.17
CA ASN A 184 -22.54 -8.78 11.35
C ASN A 184 -22.32 -7.28 11.59
N SER A 185 -21.12 -6.77 11.32
CA SER A 185 -20.80 -5.36 11.57
C SER A 185 -21.14 -4.49 10.37
N TYR A 186 -21.27 -3.19 10.65
CA TYR A 186 -21.29 -2.15 9.64
C TYR A 186 -20.26 -1.09 10.04
N SER A 187 -19.75 -0.38 9.05
CA SER A 187 -18.92 0.80 9.26
C SER A 187 -19.51 1.96 8.50
N LEU A 188 -19.57 3.09 9.17
CA LEU A 188 -19.96 4.35 8.57
C LEU A 188 -18.72 5.01 7.95
N LYS A 189 -18.97 5.93 7.02
CA LYS A 189 -17.94 6.83 6.50
C LYS A 189 -17.13 7.49 7.62
N LEU A 190 -17.82 7.93 8.69
CA LEU A 190 -17.21 8.55 9.86
C LEU A 190 -16.20 7.63 10.58
N ASP A 191 -16.47 6.32 10.65
CA ASP A 191 -15.56 5.37 11.29
C ASP A 191 -14.26 5.26 10.49
N CYS A 192 -14.37 5.24 9.16
CA CYS A 192 -13.23 5.25 8.25
C CYS A 192 -12.46 6.58 8.33
N ASP A 193 -13.16 7.72 8.45
CA ASP A 193 -12.55 9.04 8.60
C ASP A 193 -11.70 9.11 9.89
N ILE A 194 -12.19 8.52 10.99
CA ILE A 194 -11.45 8.42 12.26
C ILE A 194 -10.21 7.53 12.12
N LEU A 195 -10.33 6.38 11.44
CA LEU A 195 -9.19 5.48 11.20
C LEU A 195 -8.12 6.14 10.34
N ARG A 196 -8.52 6.79 9.23
CA ARG A 196 -7.61 7.55 8.35
C ARG A 196 -6.93 8.69 9.11
N SER A 197 -7.68 9.47 9.90
CA SER A 197 -7.11 10.55 10.72
C SER A 197 -6.13 10.01 11.77
N THR A 198 -6.37 8.81 12.29
CA THR A 198 -5.45 8.16 13.24
C THR A 198 -4.14 7.76 12.56
N LEU A 199 -4.22 7.18 11.36
CA LEU A 199 -3.03 6.83 10.57
C LEU A 199 -2.18 8.08 10.26
N ASP A 200 -2.80 9.12 9.73
CA ASP A 200 -2.14 10.39 9.42
C ASP A 200 -1.43 10.99 10.64
N TYR A 201 -2.14 11.08 11.77
CA TYR A 201 -1.58 11.58 13.03
C TYR A 201 -0.38 10.76 13.51
N MET A 202 -0.50 9.43 13.50
CA MET A 202 0.55 8.54 14.00
C MET A 202 1.81 8.57 13.12
N VAL A 203 1.63 8.58 11.81
CA VAL A 203 2.75 8.72 10.86
C VAL A 203 3.44 10.07 11.06
N THR A 204 2.68 11.16 11.07
CA THR A 204 3.22 12.52 11.25
C THR A 204 3.97 12.65 12.57
N LYS A 205 3.45 12.11 13.67
CA LYS A 205 4.08 12.29 14.98
C LYS A 205 5.28 11.37 15.22
N TYR A 206 5.21 10.11 14.77
CA TYR A 206 6.16 9.08 15.19
C TYR A 206 7.06 8.55 14.06
N PHE A 207 6.77 8.90 12.81
CA PHE A 207 7.56 8.49 11.64
C PHE A 207 8.25 9.66 10.93
N ILE A 208 7.94 10.91 11.28
CA ILE A 208 8.81 12.04 10.93
C ILE A 208 10.14 11.83 11.64
N SER A 209 11.19 11.69 10.85
CA SER A 209 12.57 11.54 11.30
C SER A 209 12.97 12.70 12.21
N THR A 210 12.91 12.50 13.52
CA THR A 210 13.82 13.20 14.42
C THR A 210 15.22 12.78 13.98
N PRO A 211 16.15 13.70 13.68
CA PRO A 211 17.54 13.32 13.39
C PRO A 211 18.05 12.51 14.57
N GLN A 212 18.32 11.23 14.35
CA GLN A 212 19.04 10.42 15.32
C GLN A 212 20.48 10.95 15.36
N ASN A 213 20.81 11.53 16.51
CA ASN A 213 22.16 11.72 17.04
C ASN A 213 23.03 12.81 16.39
N LEU A 214 22.92 14.01 16.96
CA LEU A 214 24.11 14.76 17.37
C LEU A 214 24.91 13.89 18.37
N ILE A 215 25.99 13.27 17.89
CA ILE A 215 27.15 12.91 18.71
C ILE A 215 28.38 13.46 18.00
#